data_AF-A0A5C6E8K1-F1
#
_entry.id   AF-A0A5C6E8K1-F1
#
_cell.length_a   1.000
_cell.length_b   1.000
_cell.length_c   1.000
_cell.angle_alpha   90.00
_cell.angle_beta   90.00
_cell.angle_gamma   90.00
#
_symmetry.space_group_name_H-M   'P 1'
#
loop_
_entity.id
_entity.type
_entity.pdbx_description
1 polymer ?
#
loop_
_entity_poly.entity_id
_entity_poly.type
_entity_poly.pdbx_seq_one_letter_code
_entity_poly.pdbx_strand_id
1 'polypeptide(L)'
;MTHPIWHQRVRDYVDRLERVADSIERILSKSTVSTAALDHSDVTARSGELIEAVGELETLVAERESLLLDAEAPPYGTTLLEKLHAPHRDRDNALASRAKRVSEAVAISHQRALSLFVCQFHLASYTSDVVRMLSGTDTPPTYRASSNAYGQKQPEQTGGGRLFNDAA
;
A
#
# COMPACT_ATOMS: atom_id res chain seq x y z
N MET A 1 33.76 13.41 -21.96
CA MET A 1 34.29 12.06 -21.73
C MET A 1 33.11 11.14 -21.51
N THR A 2 33.02 10.02 -22.23
CA THR A 2 31.98 9.00 -22.02
C THR A 2 32.42 8.09 -20.87
N HIS A 3 31.54 7.82 -19.90
CA HIS A 3 31.79 6.96 -18.75
C HIS A 3 31.12 5.60 -18.97
N PRO A 4 31.72 4.68 -19.75
CA PRO A 4 31.03 3.49 -20.25
C PRO A 4 30.66 2.50 -19.14
N ILE A 5 31.49 2.34 -18.12
CA ILE A 5 31.26 1.41 -17.01
C ILE A 5 30.14 1.95 -16.12
N TRP A 6 30.19 3.22 -15.72
CA TRP A 6 29.10 3.86 -14.98
C TRP A 6 27.76 3.75 -15.73
N HIS A 7 27.74 4.04 -17.04
CA HIS A 7 26.52 3.96 -17.84
C HIS A 7 25.98 2.51 -17.94
N GLN A 8 26.85 1.50 -17.99
CA GLN A 8 26.42 0.11 -17.93
C GLN A 8 25.82 -0.24 -16.57
N ARG A 9 26.45 0.19 -15.47
CA ARG A 9 25.93 -0.03 -14.11
C ARG A 9 24.57 0.62 -13.89
N VAL A 10 24.38 1.84 -14.40
CA VAL A 10 23.07 2.51 -14.36
C VAL A 10 22.03 1.76 -15.20
N ARG A 11 22.42 1.17 -16.34
CA ARG A 11 21.53 0.32 -17.13
C ARG A 11 21.11 -0.92 -16.35
N ASP A 12 22.06 -1.64 -15.76
CA ASP A 12 21.77 -2.85 -14.97
C ASP A 12 20.89 -2.53 -13.76
N TYR A 13 21.13 -1.39 -13.12
CA TYR A 13 20.30 -0.85 -12.05
C TYR A 13 18.86 -0.58 -12.51
N VAL A 14 18.66 0.11 -13.63
CA VAL A 14 17.32 0.38 -14.19
C VAL A 14 16.63 -0.93 -14.58
N ASP A 15 17.35 -1.93 -15.11
CA ASP A 15 16.81 -3.25 -15.45
C ASP A 15 16.32 -4.01 -14.20
N ARG A 16 17.01 -3.86 -13.07
CA ARG A 16 16.57 -4.44 -11.79
C ARG A 16 15.37 -3.67 -11.23
N LEU A 17 15.41 -2.35 -11.26
CA LEU A 17 14.33 -1.50 -10.76
C LEU A 17 13.02 -1.74 -11.51
N GLU A 18 13.08 -1.90 -12.83
CA GLU A 18 11.90 -2.22 -13.65
C GLU A 18 11.29 -3.58 -13.27
N ARG A 19 12.13 -4.62 -13.11
CA ARG A 19 11.65 -5.95 -12.67
C ARG A 19 10.96 -5.92 -11.31
N VAL A 20 11.53 -5.17 -10.36
CA VAL A 20 10.93 -5.02 -9.02
C VAL A 20 9.60 -4.25 -9.11
N ALA A 21 9.57 -3.16 -9.87
CA ALA A 21 8.36 -2.36 -10.09
C ALA A 21 7.23 -3.21 -10.72
N ASP A 22 7.53 -3.98 -11.77
CA ASP A 22 6.58 -4.88 -12.42
C ASP A 22 6.06 -5.96 -11.45
N SER A 23 6.95 -6.49 -10.58
CA SER A 23 6.56 -7.47 -9.56
C SER A 23 5.58 -6.87 -8.56
N ILE A 24 5.89 -5.67 -8.04
CA ILE A 24 5.02 -4.93 -7.12
C ILE A 24 3.66 -4.67 -7.78
N GLU A 25 3.63 -4.18 -9.02
CA GLU A 25 2.38 -3.91 -9.73
C GLU A 25 1.51 -5.18 -9.86
N ARG A 26 2.13 -6.31 -10.21
CA ARG A 26 1.45 -7.60 -10.32
C ARG A 26 0.89 -8.05 -8.96
N ILE A 27 1.66 -7.91 -7.89
CA ILE A 27 1.23 -8.26 -6.53
C ILE A 27 0.05 -7.38 -6.10
N LEU A 28 0.12 -6.07 -6.31
CA LEU A 28 -0.96 -5.13 -6.00
C LEU A 28 -2.24 -5.43 -6.79
N SER A 29 -2.10 -5.77 -8.07
CA SER A 29 -3.23 -6.13 -8.93
C SER A 29 -3.92 -7.40 -8.44
N LYS A 30 -3.15 -8.43 -8.06
CA LYS A 30 -3.70 -9.65 -7.47
C LYS A 30 -4.34 -9.39 -6.11
N SER A 31 -3.67 -8.65 -5.23
CA SER A 31 -4.17 -8.33 -3.90
C SER A 31 -5.48 -7.53 -3.95
N THR A 32 -5.66 -6.68 -4.97
CA THR A 32 -6.96 -6.01 -5.23
C THR A 32 -8.08 -7.01 -5.50
N VAL A 33 -7.83 -8.02 -6.35
CA VAL A 33 -8.81 -9.08 -6.66
C VAL A 33 -9.13 -9.92 -5.42
N SER A 34 -8.10 -10.33 -4.66
CA SER A 34 -8.28 -11.16 -3.46
C SER A 34 -9.00 -10.41 -2.34
N THR A 35 -8.75 -9.10 -2.21
CA THR A 35 -9.47 -8.23 -1.29
C THR A 35 -10.96 -8.13 -1.66
N ALA A 36 -11.27 -7.97 -2.95
CA ALA A 36 -12.65 -7.94 -3.43
C ALA A 36 -13.37 -9.30 -3.24
N ALA A 37 -12.63 -10.40 -3.31
CA ALA A 37 -13.14 -11.75 -3.07
C ALA A 37 -13.24 -12.13 -1.58
N LEU A 38 -12.77 -11.27 -0.67
CA LEU A 38 -12.66 -11.55 0.78
C LEU A 38 -11.83 -12.81 1.09
N ASP A 39 -10.86 -13.15 0.23
CA ASP A 39 -9.93 -14.26 0.46
C ASP A 39 -8.81 -13.82 1.40
N HIS A 40 -9.07 -13.91 2.70
CA HIS A 40 -8.12 -13.52 3.75
C HIS A 40 -6.78 -14.28 3.68
N SER A 41 -6.78 -15.52 3.20
CA SER A 41 -5.59 -16.35 3.12
C SER A 41 -4.66 -15.85 2.01
N ASP A 42 -5.20 -15.58 0.82
CA ASP A 42 -4.44 -15.04 -0.29
C ASP A 42 -4.04 -13.57 -0.02
N VAL A 43 -4.90 -12.74 0.58
CA VAL A 43 -4.53 -11.37 0.99
C VAL A 43 -3.32 -11.35 1.93
N THR A 44 -3.28 -12.27 2.90
CA THR A 44 -2.13 -12.39 3.83
C THR A 44 -0.87 -12.85 3.09
N ALA A 45 -0.98 -13.85 2.22
CA ALA A 45 0.15 -14.33 1.41
C ALA A 45 0.71 -13.23 0.49
N ARG A 46 -0.16 -12.48 -0.20
CA ARG A 46 0.24 -11.35 -1.05
C ARG A 46 0.86 -10.20 -0.27
N SER A 47 0.45 -10.00 0.98
CA SER A 47 1.08 -9.00 1.86
C SER A 47 2.52 -9.38 2.17
N GLY A 48 2.80 -10.66 2.39
CA GLY A 48 4.18 -11.18 2.52
C GLY A 48 5.01 -10.95 1.26
N GLU A 49 4.49 -11.33 0.09
CA GLU A 49 5.15 -11.10 -1.21
C GLU A 49 5.44 -9.60 -1.45
N LEU A 50 4.52 -8.71 -1.05
CA LEU A 50 4.70 -7.27 -1.17
C LEU A 50 5.81 -6.75 -0.26
N ILE A 51 5.91 -7.24 0.97
CA ILE A 51 6.98 -6.85 1.91
C ILE A 51 8.36 -7.21 1.32
N GLU A 52 8.50 -8.42 0.78
CA GLU A 52 9.74 -8.86 0.15
C GLU A 52 10.11 -7.97 -1.04
N ALA A 53 9.15 -7.72 -1.95
CA ALA A 53 9.38 -6.89 -3.13
C ALA A 53 9.70 -5.42 -2.77
N VAL A 54 9.09 -4.88 -1.70
CA VAL A 54 9.43 -3.54 -1.18
C VAL A 54 10.82 -3.52 -0.56
N GLY A 55 11.23 -4.56 0.18
CA GLY A 55 12.59 -4.67 0.70
C GLY A 55 13.66 -4.71 -0.41
N GLU A 56 13.36 -5.35 -1.53
CA GLU A 56 14.21 -5.29 -2.73
C GLU A 56 14.28 -3.87 -3.32
N LEU A 57 13.15 -3.16 -3.37
CA LEU A 57 13.09 -1.77 -3.82
C LEU A 57 13.92 -0.84 -2.91
N GLU A 58 13.85 -1.00 -1.59
CA GLU A 58 14.65 -0.25 -0.62
C GLU A 58 16.15 -0.49 -0.82
N THR A 59 16.54 -1.73 -1.09
CA THR A 59 17.93 -2.07 -1.42
C THR A 59 18.40 -1.34 -2.69
N LEU A 60 17.56 -1.27 -3.72
CA LEU A 60 17.85 -0.52 -4.93
C LEU A 60 17.92 1.00 -4.67
N VAL A 61 17.07 1.56 -3.80
CA VAL A 61 17.17 2.97 -3.39
C VAL A 61 18.51 3.26 -2.72
N ALA A 62 19.03 2.35 -1.89
CA ALA A 62 20.36 2.50 -1.32
C ALA A 62 21.47 2.41 -2.40
N GLU A 63 21.33 1.50 -3.36
CA GLU A 63 22.25 1.34 -4.49
C GLU A 63 22.31 2.59 -5.36
N ARG A 64 21.20 3.31 -5.55
CA ARG A 64 21.12 4.58 -6.28
C ARG A 64 22.16 5.59 -5.79
N GLU A 65 22.34 5.71 -4.47
CA GLU A 65 23.23 6.73 -3.92
C GLU A 65 24.70 6.34 -4.16
N SER A 66 25.00 5.05 -4.17
CA SER A 66 26.32 4.55 -4.60
C SER A 66 26.63 4.90 -6.06
N LEU A 67 25.62 4.84 -6.95
CA LEU A 67 25.77 5.21 -8.36
C LEU A 67 25.89 6.73 -8.55
N LEU A 68 25.27 7.54 -7.68
CA LEU A 68 25.39 8.99 -7.72
C LEU A 68 26.78 9.48 -7.29
N LEU A 69 27.35 8.83 -6.28
CA LEU A 69 28.65 9.15 -5.67
C LEU A 69 29.84 8.48 -6.36
N ASP A 70 29.59 7.65 -7.36
CA ASP A 70 30.63 6.93 -8.09
C ASP A 70 31.64 7.91 -8.72
N ALA A 71 32.94 7.58 -8.65
CA ALA A 71 34.01 8.44 -9.18
C ALA A 71 33.93 8.59 -10.71
N GLU A 72 33.32 7.62 -11.40
CA GLU A 72 33.06 7.68 -12.84
C GLU A 72 31.68 8.28 -13.17
N ALA A 73 30.91 8.74 -12.19
CA ALA A 73 29.67 9.44 -12.46
C ALA A 73 29.95 10.81 -13.13
N PRO A 74 29.11 11.24 -14.09
CA PRO A 74 29.20 12.59 -14.65
C PRO A 74 29.20 13.66 -13.55
N PRO A 75 30.04 14.71 -13.66
CA PRO A 75 30.23 15.69 -12.59
C PRO A 75 29.06 16.67 -12.44
N TYR A 76 28.18 16.77 -13.44
CA TYR A 76 27.03 17.67 -13.44
C TYR A 76 25.74 16.88 -13.20
N GLY A 77 24.86 17.44 -12.37
CA GLY A 77 23.57 16.84 -12.01
C GLY A 77 23.57 16.25 -10.60
N THR A 78 22.44 16.39 -9.93
CA THR A 78 22.15 15.90 -8.57
C THR A 78 21.37 14.59 -8.57
N THR A 79 20.75 14.24 -9.70
CA THR A 79 19.99 12.99 -9.87
C THR A 79 20.59 12.12 -10.98
N LEU A 80 20.28 10.81 -10.98
CA LEU A 80 20.74 9.90 -12.03
C LEU A 80 20.21 10.33 -13.40
N LEU A 81 18.98 10.84 -13.47
CA LEU A 81 18.40 11.37 -14.70
C LEU A 81 19.18 12.59 -15.20
N GLU A 82 19.51 13.54 -14.33
CA GLU A 82 20.31 14.71 -14.70
C GLU A 82 21.71 14.30 -15.17
N LYS A 83 22.36 13.38 -14.45
CA LYS A 83 23.69 12.85 -14.82
C LYS A 83 23.66 12.09 -16.15
N LEU A 84 22.59 11.35 -16.45
CA LEU A 84 22.40 10.68 -17.74
C LEU A 84 22.22 11.66 -18.91
N HIS A 85 21.53 12.80 -18.69
CA HIS A 85 21.36 13.83 -19.72
C HIS A 85 22.56 14.77 -19.86
N ALA A 86 23.33 14.98 -18.79
CA ALA A 86 24.45 15.92 -18.74
C ALA A 86 25.46 15.79 -19.90
N PRO A 87 25.92 14.58 -20.27
CA PRO A 87 26.89 14.46 -21.36
C PRO A 87 26.25 14.70 -22.74
N HIS A 88 24.93 14.56 -22.91
CA HIS A 88 24.25 14.49 -24.21
C HIS A 88 22.89 15.22 -24.17
N ARG A 89 22.88 16.51 -23.76
CA ARG A 89 21.62 17.28 -23.57
C ARG A 89 20.72 17.34 -24.81
N ASP A 90 21.29 17.25 -26.01
CA ASP A 90 20.57 17.37 -27.28
C ASP A 90 20.31 16.03 -28.00
N ARG A 91 20.60 14.88 -27.35
CA ARG A 91 20.31 13.55 -27.91
C ARG A 91 19.28 12.83 -27.05
N ASP A 92 18.38 12.12 -27.73
CA ASP A 92 17.49 11.15 -27.09
C ASP A 92 18.31 10.10 -26.34
N ASN A 93 18.34 10.23 -25.02
CA ASN A 93 18.94 9.24 -24.15
C ASN A 93 17.88 8.20 -23.76
N ALA A 94 17.78 7.12 -24.54
CA ALA A 94 16.83 6.04 -24.33
C ALA A 94 16.87 5.46 -22.91
N LEU A 95 18.05 5.42 -22.27
CA LEU A 95 18.19 4.96 -20.89
C LEU A 95 17.57 5.97 -19.90
N ALA A 96 17.78 7.26 -20.11
CA ALA A 96 17.17 8.29 -19.27
C ALA A 96 15.65 8.32 -19.40
N SER A 97 15.13 8.18 -20.63
CA SER A 97 13.67 8.05 -20.86
C SER A 97 13.11 6.81 -20.18
N ARG A 98 13.81 5.66 -20.24
CA ARG A 98 13.40 4.43 -19.55
C ARG A 98 13.44 4.58 -18.04
N ALA A 99 14.52 5.13 -17.48
CA ALA A 99 14.63 5.40 -16.05
C ALA A 99 13.50 6.31 -15.54
N LYS A 100 13.11 7.32 -16.33
CA LYS A 100 11.98 8.19 -16.02
C LYS A 100 10.66 7.41 -15.95
N ARG A 101 10.37 6.60 -16.98
CA ARG A 101 9.15 5.75 -17.01
C ARG A 101 9.09 4.80 -15.81
N VAL A 102 10.21 4.16 -15.46
CA VAL A 102 10.28 3.27 -14.30
C VAL A 102 10.01 4.04 -13.00
N SER A 103 10.55 5.26 -12.83
CA SER A 103 10.25 6.05 -11.63
C SER A 103 8.77 6.44 -11.54
N GLU A 104 8.14 6.73 -12.67
CA GLU A 104 6.70 7.03 -12.74
C GLU A 104 5.88 5.79 -12.38
N ALA A 105 6.26 4.61 -12.88
CA ALA A 105 5.61 3.34 -12.54
C ALA A 105 5.71 3.01 -11.04
N VAL A 106 6.88 3.26 -10.42
CA VAL A 106 7.06 3.10 -8.96
C VAL A 106 6.15 4.05 -8.18
N ALA A 107 6.05 5.32 -8.60
CA ALA A 107 5.19 6.31 -7.96
C ALA A 107 3.69 5.93 -8.06
N ILE A 108 3.25 5.45 -9.22
CA ILE A 108 1.89 4.94 -9.42
C ILE A 108 1.63 3.72 -8.53
N SER A 109 2.58 2.78 -8.48
CA SER A 109 2.47 1.59 -7.65
C SER A 109 2.35 1.93 -6.17
N HIS A 110 3.12 2.91 -5.68
CA HIS A 110 2.99 3.43 -4.31
C HIS A 110 1.59 3.98 -4.03
N GLN A 111 1.04 4.80 -4.93
CA GLN A 111 -0.31 5.35 -4.76
C GLN A 111 -1.40 4.24 -4.74
N ARG A 112 -1.23 3.20 -5.56
CA ARG A 112 -2.11 2.04 -5.59
C ARG A 112 -2.01 1.22 -4.29
N ALA A 113 -0.79 1.00 -3.79
CA ALA A 113 -0.56 0.31 -2.52
C ALA A 113 -1.24 1.02 -1.35
N LEU A 114 -1.11 2.35 -1.26
CA LEU A 114 -1.80 3.15 -0.23
C LEU A 114 -3.32 3.03 -0.33
N SER A 115 -3.86 3.12 -1.54
CA SER A 115 -5.31 2.99 -1.77
C SER A 115 -5.84 1.62 -1.35
N LEU A 116 -5.09 0.56 -1.68
CA LEU A 116 -5.42 -0.81 -1.31
C LEU A 116 -5.35 -1.02 0.20
N PHE A 117 -4.32 -0.50 0.86
CA PHE A 117 -4.16 -0.55 2.32
C PHE A 117 -5.36 0.11 3.02
N VAL A 118 -5.75 1.32 2.60
CA VAL A 118 -6.91 2.02 3.16
C VAL A 118 -8.19 1.20 2.98
N CYS A 119 -8.39 0.61 1.80
CA CYS A 119 -9.55 -0.26 1.54
C CYS A 119 -9.57 -1.49 2.47
N GLN A 120 -8.44 -2.21 2.57
CA GLN A 120 -8.31 -3.38 3.43
C GLN A 120 -8.52 -3.03 4.91
N PHE A 121 -8.01 -1.89 5.36
CA PHE A 121 -8.21 -1.40 6.73
C PHE A 121 -9.69 -1.15 7.05
N HIS A 122 -10.42 -0.48 6.14
CA HIS A 122 -11.84 -0.24 6.33
C HIS A 122 -12.66 -1.54 6.27
N LEU A 123 -12.33 -2.49 5.40
CA LEU A 123 -13.00 -3.80 5.34
C LEU A 123 -12.81 -4.62 6.62
N ALA A 124 -11.61 -4.61 7.19
CA ALA A 124 -11.33 -5.26 8.47
C ALA A 124 -12.16 -4.64 9.63
N SER A 125 -12.32 -3.32 9.61
CA SER A 125 -13.12 -2.58 10.60
C SER A 125 -14.62 -2.84 10.44
N TYR A 126 -15.11 -2.91 9.19
CA TYR A 126 -16.52 -3.12 8.89
C TYR A 126 -17.09 -4.42 9.47
N THR A 127 -16.28 -5.50 9.47
CA THR A 127 -16.71 -6.78 10.07
C THR A 127 -16.98 -6.65 11.56
N SER A 128 -16.14 -5.89 12.28
CA SER A 128 -16.32 -5.64 13.71
C SER A 128 -17.53 -4.75 13.99
N ASP A 129 -17.77 -3.74 13.14
CA ASP A 129 -18.93 -2.84 13.25
C ASP A 129 -20.25 -3.56 12.96
N VAL A 130 -20.29 -4.46 11.96
CA VAL A 130 -21.47 -5.29 11.68
C VAL A 130 -21.75 -6.23 12.85
N VAL A 131 -20.72 -6.88 13.41
CA VAL A 131 -20.88 -7.71 14.61
C VAL A 131 -21.41 -6.88 15.78
N ARG A 132 -20.85 -5.67 16.03
CA ARG A 132 -21.32 -4.76 17.10
C ARG A 132 -22.78 -4.34 16.92
N MET A 133 -23.19 -4.11 15.68
CA MET A 133 -24.57 -3.75 15.32
C MET A 133 -25.52 -4.95 15.51
N LEU A 134 -25.13 -6.14 15.04
CA LEU A 134 -25.90 -7.37 15.19
C LEU A 134 -26.01 -7.85 16.65
N SER A 135 -24.98 -7.61 17.47
CA SER A 135 -25.01 -7.90 18.91
C SER A 135 -25.80 -6.88 19.73
N GLY A 136 -26.35 -5.83 19.10
CA GLY A 136 -27.15 -4.81 19.77
C GLY A 136 -26.37 -3.98 20.79
N THR A 137 -25.04 -3.97 20.70
CA THR A 137 -24.14 -3.30 21.66
C THR A 137 -24.00 -1.79 21.43
N ASP A 138 -24.80 -1.20 20.55
CA ASP A 138 -24.93 0.25 20.45
C ASP A 138 -25.92 0.77 21.49
N THR A 139 -25.48 0.90 22.74
CA THR A 139 -25.96 1.99 23.61
C THR A 139 -24.97 2.28 24.74
N PRO A 140 -24.26 3.42 24.71
CA PRO A 140 -23.84 4.07 25.95
C PRO A 140 -25.10 4.31 26.80
N PRO A 141 -25.06 4.11 28.13
CA PRO A 141 -26.24 4.26 28.98
C PRO A 141 -26.60 5.76 29.12
N THR A 142 -27.32 6.32 28.15
CA THR A 142 -27.75 7.74 28.18
C THR A 142 -29.04 8.00 28.93
N TYR A 143 -29.64 6.97 29.54
CA TYR A 143 -30.63 7.17 30.61
C TYR A 143 -30.32 6.24 31.78
N ARG A 144 -29.50 6.70 32.73
CA ARG A 144 -29.82 6.41 34.13
C ARG A 144 -31.19 7.06 34.36
N ALA A 145 -32.25 6.25 34.26
CA ALA A 145 -33.50 6.60 34.91
C ALA A 145 -33.13 6.82 36.37
N SER A 146 -33.04 8.09 36.78
CA SER A 146 -33.10 8.48 38.17
C SER A 146 -34.36 7.81 38.71
N SER A 147 -34.13 6.81 39.55
CA SER A 147 -35.14 6.02 40.24
C SER A 147 -36.19 6.93 40.86
N ASN A 148 -37.36 7.04 40.22
CA ASN A 148 -38.57 7.30 40.95
C ASN A 148 -38.90 6.03 41.73
N ALA A 149 -38.90 6.19 43.04
CA ALA A 149 -39.30 5.22 44.02
C ALA A 149 -40.75 4.77 43.80
N TYR A 150 -41.04 3.60 44.38
CA TYR A 150 -42.35 2.97 44.52
C TYR A 150 -42.86 2.13 43.34
N GLY A 151 -42.39 0.87 43.37
CA GLY A 151 -43.31 -0.26 43.48
C GLY A 151 -44.04 -0.64 42.21
N GLN A 152 -43.47 -1.58 41.45
CA GLN A 152 -44.22 -2.68 40.85
C GLN A 152 -43.25 -3.77 40.37
N LYS A 153 -43.77 -5.00 40.39
CA LYS A 153 -43.08 -6.27 40.15
C LYS A 153 -42.33 -6.29 38.80
N GLN A 154 -41.20 -7.00 38.79
CA GLN A 154 -40.39 -7.37 37.62
C GLN A 154 -41.24 -7.81 36.41
N PRO A 155 -40.67 -7.73 35.21
CA PRO A 155 -40.33 -9.01 34.59
C PRO A 155 -38.86 -9.11 34.22
N GLU A 156 -38.50 -10.35 33.98
CA GLU A 156 -37.17 -10.90 33.80
C GLU A 156 -36.32 -10.15 32.77
N GLN A 157 -35.02 -10.13 33.06
CA GLN A 157 -33.97 -9.83 32.11
C GLN A 157 -34.15 -10.72 30.87
N THR A 158 -34.77 -10.20 29.81
CA THR A 158 -34.64 -10.78 28.48
C THR A 158 -33.54 -10.02 27.75
N GLY A 159 -32.34 -10.58 27.79
CA GLY A 159 -31.28 -10.21 26.87
C GLY A 159 -31.71 -10.57 25.44
N GLY A 160 -31.28 -9.75 24.48
CA GLY A 160 -31.23 -10.08 23.05
C GLY A 160 -32.58 -10.08 22.33
N GLY A 161 -32.66 -9.30 21.24
CA GLY A 161 -33.68 -9.50 20.20
C GLY A 161 -34.78 -8.46 20.15
N ARG A 162 -34.47 -7.28 19.58
CA ARG A 162 -35.48 -6.31 19.10
C ARG A 162 -35.61 -6.23 17.57
N LEU A 163 -34.90 -7.08 16.83
CA LEU A 163 -34.97 -7.11 15.36
C LEU A 163 -36.00 -8.11 14.78
N PHE A 164 -36.58 -9.00 15.59
CA PHE A 164 -37.48 -10.07 15.11
C PHE A 164 -38.90 -10.02 15.68
N ASN A 165 -39.28 -9.01 16.48
CA ASN A 165 -40.56 -9.02 17.20
C ASN A 165 -41.62 -8.03 16.68
N ASP A 166 -41.39 -7.40 15.52
CA ASP A 166 -42.34 -6.45 14.90
C ASP A 166 -43.21 -7.09 13.79
N ALA A 167 -43.29 -8.42 13.73
CA ALA A 167 -44.13 -9.14 12.78
C ALA A 167 -44.96 -10.22 13.47
N ALA A 168 -45.93 -9.82 14.30
CA ALA A 168 -47.09 -10.63 14.68
C ALA A 168 -48.22 -9.74 15.21
#